data_AF-A0A7J4DNP7-F1
#
_entry.id   AF-A0A7J4DNP7-F1
#
_cell.length_a   1.000
_cell.length_b   1.000
_cell.length_c   1.000
_cell.angle_alpha   90.00
_cell.angle_beta   90.00
_cell.angle_gamma   90.00
#
_symmetry.space_group_name_H-M   'P 1'
#
loop_
_entity.id
_entity.type
_entity.pdbx_description
1 polymer ?
#
loop_
_entity_poly.entity_id
_entity_poly.type
_entity_poly.pdbx_seq_one_letter_code
_entity_poly.pdbx_strand_id
1 'polypeptide(L)' 'MGVITDFVRQVASILPEVEKPKIKPVLTNRLLWTAVAVTVYLIMAQVPLYGVASGADDQMSYTAIIFASSQGT' A
#
# COMPACT_ATOMS: atom_id res chain seq x y z
N MET A 1 17.68 -1.59 -28.71
CA MET A 1 16.50 -1.72 -27.81
C MET A 1 17.01 -2.44 -26.57
N GLY A 2 17.07 -1.73 -25.45
CA GLY A 2 18.02 -2.01 -24.37
C GLY A 2 17.69 -3.26 -23.57
N VAL A 3 18.66 -4.17 -23.46
CA VAL A 3 18.63 -5.41 -22.65
C VAL A 3 18.13 -5.18 -21.21
N ILE A 4 18.34 -3.96 -20.68
CA ILE A 4 17.92 -3.54 -19.34
C ILE A 4 16.38 -3.50 -19.21
N THR A 5 15.64 -3.01 -20.22
CA THR A 5 14.17 -2.92 -20.14
C THR A 5 13.51 -4.28 -20.21
N ASP A 6 14.11 -5.22 -20.95
CA ASP A 6 13.59 -6.58 -21.09
C ASP A 6 13.75 -7.38 -19.79
N PHE A 7 14.85 -7.18 -19.07
CA PHE A 7 15.08 -7.78 -17.76
C PHE A 7 14.10 -7.24 -16.69
N VAL A 8 13.88 -5.91 -16.64
CA VAL A 8 12.90 -5.31 -15.72
C VAL A 8 11.49 -5.84 -15.98
N ARG A 9 11.12 -6.01 -17.26
CA ARG A 9 9.81 -6.54 -17.64
C ARG A 9 9.63 -8.01 -17.23
N GLN A 10 10.68 -8.81 -17.32
CA GLN A 10 10.65 -10.21 -16.89
C GLN A 10 10.48 -10.33 -15.37
N VAL A 11 11.18 -9.51 -14.59
CA VAL A 11 11.02 -9.48 -13.12
C VAL A 11 9.64 -8.94 -12.72
N ALA A 12 9.15 -7.89 -13.39
CA ALA A 12 7.83 -7.34 -13.14
C ALA A 12 6.70 -8.35 -13.41
N SER A 13 6.86 -9.25 -14.38
CA SER A 13 5.85 -10.27 -14.70
C SER A 13 5.64 -11.36 -13.63
N ILE A 14 6.61 -11.51 -12.71
CA ILE A 14 6.54 -12.47 -11.60
C ILE A 14 5.75 -11.90 -10.43
N LEU A 15 5.72 -10.56 -10.30
CA LEU A 15 4.99 -9.90 -9.24
C LEU A 15 3.49 -9.89 -9.55
N PRO A 16 2.63 -10.39 -8.64
CA PRO A 16 1.20 -10.32 -8.83
C PRO A 16 0.75 -8.85 -8.78
N GLU A 17 0.40 -8.28 -9.94
CA GLU A 17 -0.18 -6.95 -10.05
C GLU A 17 -1.71 -7.04 -10.15
N VAL A 18 -2.42 -6.09 -9.52
CA VAL A 18 -3.87 -5.98 -9.67
C VAL A 18 -4.18 -5.35 -11.03
N GLU A 19 -4.85 -6.09 -11.92
CA GLU A 19 -5.28 -5.57 -13.22
C GLU A 19 -6.22 -4.37 -13.07
N LYS A 20 -6.05 -3.37 -13.93
CA LYS A 20 -6.98 -2.23 -14.01
C LYS A 20 -8.38 -2.73 -14.39
N PRO A 21 -9.45 -2.17 -13.81
CA PRO A 21 -10.81 -2.61 -14.10
C PRO A 21 -11.12 -2.43 -15.60
N LYS A 22 -11.56 -3.52 -16.25
CA LYS A 22 -11.88 -3.56 -17.69
C LYS A 22 -13.03 -2.62 -18.06
N ILE A 23 -13.95 -2.38 -17.12
CA ILE A 23 -15.08 -1.46 -17.25
C ILE A 23 -14.95 -0.41 -16.16
N LYS A 24 -15.13 0.87 -16.52
CA LYS A 24 -15.09 1.96 -15.55
C LYS A 24 -16.23 1.79 -14.54
N PRO A 25 -15.95 1.59 -13.24
CA PRO A 25 -17.00 1.45 -12.24
C PRO A 25 -17.75 2.77 -12.04
N VAL A 26 -19.05 2.68 -11.82
CA VAL A 26 -19.90 3.82 -11.43
C VAL A 26 -19.43 4.42 -10.10
N LEU A 27 -19.72 5.71 -9.87
CA LEU A 27 -19.25 6.45 -8.70
C LEU A 27 -19.60 5.75 -7.38
N THR A 28 -20.82 5.21 -7.25
CA THR A 28 -21.28 4.48 -6.06
C THR A 28 -20.40 3.27 -5.76
N ASN A 29 -20.07 2.48 -6.78
CA ASN A 29 -19.22 1.30 -6.61
C ASN A 29 -17.80 1.70 -6.21
N ARG A 30 -17.26 2.77 -6.80
CA ARG A 30 -15.94 3.32 -6.40
C ARG A 30 -15.93 3.72 -4.93
N LEU A 31 -16.97 4.42 -4.47
CA LEU A 31 -17.10 4.85 -3.08
C LEU A 31 -17.19 3.68 -2.10
N LEU A 32 -17.94 2.63 -2.46
CA LEU A 32 -18.00 1.40 -1.66
C LEU A 32 -16.63 0.73 -1.55
N TRP A 33 -15.90 0.57 -2.66
CA TRP A 33 -14.56 -0.03 -2.63
C TRP A 33 -13.55 0.83 -1.85
N THR A 34 -13.63 2.16 -1.95
CA THR A 34 -12.78 3.04 -1.13
C THR A 34 -13.12 2.93 0.35
N ALA A 35 -14.40 2.81 0.72
CA ALA A 35 -14.80 2.65 2.11
C ALA A 35 -14.25 1.33 2.68
N VAL A 36 -14.37 0.23 1.94
CA VAL A 36 -13.81 -1.07 2.32
C VAL A 36 -12.29 -0.97 2.50
N ALA A 37 -11.57 -0.37 1.54
CA ALA A 37 -10.13 -0.21 1.63
C ALA A 37 -9.71 0.60 2.86
N VAL A 38 -10.42 1.70 3.17
CA VAL A 38 -10.18 2.51 4.36
C VAL A 38 -10.46 1.73 5.64
N THR A 39 -11.55 0.96 5.70
CA THR A 39 -11.84 0.13 6.88
C THR A 39 -10.73 -0.89 7.13
N VAL A 40 -10.25 -1.58 6.10
CA VAL A 40 -9.13 -2.53 6.22
C VAL A 40 -7.86 -1.82 6.68
N TYR A 41 -7.55 -0.65 6.10
CA TYR A 41 -6.42 0.17 6.53
C TYR A 41 -6.50 0.54 8.02
N LEU A 42 -7.65 0.98 8.50
CA LEU A 42 -7.83 1.33 9.91
C LEU A 42 -7.64 0.15 10.85
N ILE A 43 -8.06 -1.06 10.44
CA ILE A 43 -7.82 -2.29 11.22
C ILE A 43 -6.32 -2.57 11.27
N MET A 44 -5.62 -2.51 10.13
CA MET A 44 -4.17 -2.75 10.07
C MET A 44 -3.41 -1.74 10.92
N ALA A 45 -3.80 -0.46 10.90
CA ALA A 45 -3.19 0.61 11.71
C ALA A 45 -3.31 0.41 13.24
N GLN A 46 -4.08 -0.57 13.71
CA GLN A 46 -4.17 -0.96 15.12
C GLN A 46 -3.38 -2.23 15.45
N VAL A 47 -2.95 -2.99 14.43
CA VAL A 47 -2.26 -4.27 14.62
C VAL A 47 -0.76 -4.02 14.72
N PRO A 48 -0.11 -4.34 15.85
CA PRO A 48 1.32 -4.12 15.98
C PRO A 48 2.12 -5.10 15.13
N LEU A 49 3.17 -4.60 14.50
CA LEU A 49 4.08 -5.38 13.68
C LEU A 49 4.94 -6.29 14.57
N TYR A 50 4.92 -7.58 14.27
CA TYR A 50 5.68 -8.58 15.04
C TYR A 50 7.19 -8.32 14.96
N GLY A 51 7.85 -8.26 16.12
CA GLY A 51 9.30 -8.08 16.22
C GLY A 51 9.80 -6.63 16.19
N VAL A 52 8.91 -5.64 16.11
CA VAL A 52 9.26 -4.21 16.22
C VAL A 52 8.86 -3.69 17.60
N ALA A 53 9.81 -3.12 18.34
CA ALA A 53 9.56 -2.52 19.65
C ALA A 53 8.77 -1.21 19.49
N SER A 54 7.51 -1.19 19.93
CA SER A 54 6.69 0.01 19.96
C SER A 54 7.21 0.95 21.06
N GLY A 55 7.74 2.13 20.70
CA GLY A 55 8.15 3.15 21.67
C GLY A 55 9.57 3.71 21.55
N ALA A 56 10.30 3.45 20.46
CA ALA A 56 11.51 4.21 20.17
C ALA A 56 11.13 5.64 19.72
N ASP A 57 11.74 6.67 20.31
CA ASP A 57 11.52 8.08 19.95
C ASP A 57 11.66 8.29 18.44
N ASP A 58 10.56 8.63 17.79
CA ASP A 58 10.48 8.70 16.33
C ASP A 58 11.09 10.00 15.80
N GLN A 59 12.39 9.96 15.51
CA GLN A 59 13.11 11.04 14.84
C GLN A 59 12.58 11.34 13.42
N MET A 60 11.69 10.50 12.87
CA MET A 60 11.11 10.61 11.53
C MET A 60 9.59 10.90 11.56
N SER A 61 9.07 11.49 12.63
CA SER A 61 7.63 11.83 12.75
C SER A 61 7.07 12.65 11.58
N TYR A 62 7.88 13.50 10.93
CA TYR A 62 7.47 14.22 9.72
C TYR A 62 7.23 13.31 8.51
N THR A 63 7.98 12.20 8.42
CA THR A 63 7.84 11.20 7.36
C THR A 63 6.51 10.44 7.52
N ALA A 64 6.11 10.14 8.76
CA ALA A 64 4.81 9.53 9.06
C ALA A 64 3.63 10.38 8.58
N ILE A 65 3.74 11.71 8.67
CA ILE A 65 2.71 12.65 8.18
C ILE A 65 2.60 12.61 6.64
N ILE A 66 3.72 12.55 5.93
CA ILE A 66 3.75 12.56 4.45
C ILE A 66 3.31 11.22 3.87
N PHE A 67 3.76 10.11 4.45
CA PHE A 67 3.42 8.77 3.99
C PHE A 67 2.11 8.24 4.58
N ALA A 68 1.47 9.03 5.46
CA ALA A 68 0.30 8.64 6.23
C ALA A 68 0.50 7.25 6.89
N SER A 69 1.65 7.03 7.53
CA SER A 69 2.02 5.76 8.16
C SER A 69 2.07 5.89 9.68
N SER A 70 1.62 4.87 10.40
CA SER A 70 1.84 4.72 11.84
C SER A 70 3.03 3.80 12.08
N GLN A 71 4.05 4.26 12.80
CA GLN A 71 5.19 3.39 13.12
C GLN A 71 4.75 2.23 14.01
N GLY A 72 5.12 1.03 13.59
CA GLY A 72 4.84 -0.19 14.34
C GLY A 72 3.55 -0.90 13.97
N THR A 73 2.85 -0.52 12.89
CA THR A 73 1.68 -1.22 12.33
C THR A 73 1.76 -1.34 10.81
#